data_AF-A0A7W3NBH5-F1
#
_entry.id   AF-A0A7W3NBH5-F1
#
_cell.length_a   1.000
_cell.length_b   1.000
_cell.length_c   1.000
_cell.angle_alpha   90.00
_cell.angle_beta   90.00
_cell.angle_gamma   90.00
#
_symmetry.space_group_name_H-M   'P 1'
#
loop_
_entity.id
_entity.type
_entity.pdbx_description
1 polymer ?
#
loop_
_entity_poly.entity_id
_entity_poly.type
_entity_poly.pdbx_seq_one_letter_code
_entity_poly.pdbx_strand_id
1 'polypeptide(L)'
;MQQIDIQEKKIDRALFQFVFPFSLKQGTESTISSFFKKSGFKLFQLNQLEDECAYYGDFKVSHRDMEAYYLSFTNKILFPHSEKEKGLHRYSKPLNIRGKLITDTECIPFQIHSVDLTTCPYELGFLTIRTELKPFTSMSLSHSLEFADRFRVLEPRTRKDSSTKIECDGKIYKGAGEFVFNNLFEGLSRFFEGDSKENSYFETFSFFEDERMYVQSLVALEKNEKIDVVDVYRMGSLCGLTVEGKPYVHANNLPYIQDYLQKHAYQRWAPSTYFLIEEHIFTCITIQDERTTPDLANQFYGEFYYGLVLNLFHKIVLLKLANTYTELNIEKDVKEMKN
;
A
#
# COMPACT_ATOMS: atom_id res chain seq x y z
N MET A 1 18.17 -24.40 -18.07
CA MET A 1 16.83 -24.00 -17.58
C MET A 1 16.16 -23.21 -18.69
N GLN A 2 14.93 -23.53 -19.05
CA GLN A 2 14.23 -22.81 -20.11
C GLN A 2 13.75 -21.47 -19.54
N GLN A 3 14.26 -20.36 -20.09
CA GLN A 3 13.86 -19.02 -19.67
C GLN A 3 12.45 -18.77 -20.20
N ILE A 4 11.53 -18.35 -19.33
CA ILE A 4 10.20 -17.91 -19.75
C ILE A 4 10.39 -16.61 -20.53
N ASP A 5 9.92 -16.60 -21.79
CA ASP A 5 9.95 -15.40 -22.63
C ASP A 5 8.89 -14.41 -22.13
N ILE A 6 9.33 -13.20 -21.80
CA ILE A 6 8.47 -12.14 -21.27
C ILE A 6 8.20 -11.14 -22.39
N GLN A 7 6.95 -11.09 -22.84
CA GLN A 7 6.49 -10.08 -23.77
C GLN A 7 6.06 -8.85 -22.98
N GLU A 8 6.75 -7.73 -23.17
CA GLU A 8 6.36 -6.53 -22.44
C GLU A 8 5.07 -5.92 -22.90
N LYS A 9 4.27 -5.51 -21.92
CA LYS A 9 2.97 -4.88 -22.12
C LYS A 9 3.05 -3.39 -21.92
N LYS A 10 2.34 -2.64 -22.75
CA LYS A 10 2.13 -1.20 -22.55
C LYS A 10 1.01 -0.96 -21.55
N ILE A 11 1.26 -0.03 -20.63
CA ILE A 11 0.26 0.37 -19.65
C ILE A 11 -0.44 1.65 -20.13
N ASP A 12 -1.75 1.70 -19.96
CA ASP A 12 -2.49 2.95 -20.01
C ASP A 12 -2.52 3.63 -18.63
N ARG A 13 -2.59 2.83 -17.57
CA ARG A 13 -2.68 3.34 -16.21
C ARG A 13 -2.04 2.43 -15.19
N ALA A 14 -1.40 3.01 -14.18
CA ALA A 14 -0.92 2.29 -13.01
C ALA A 14 -1.15 3.12 -11.75
N LEU A 15 -2.03 2.61 -10.89
CA LEU A 15 -2.43 3.20 -9.62
C LEU A 15 -1.91 2.33 -8.49
N PHE A 16 -1.35 2.97 -7.46
CA PHE A 16 -0.85 2.27 -6.29
C PHE A 16 -1.32 2.95 -5.00
N GLN A 17 -1.67 2.13 -4.00
CA GLN A 17 -1.83 2.56 -2.62
C GLN A 17 -0.82 1.79 -1.78
N PHE A 18 0.11 2.51 -1.17
CA PHE A 18 1.08 1.92 -0.25
C PHE A 18 0.57 2.13 1.17
N VAL A 19 0.36 1.03 1.89
CA VAL A 19 -0.20 1.05 3.25
C VAL A 19 0.83 0.50 4.22
N PHE A 20 1.21 1.30 5.21
CA PHE A 20 2.13 0.88 6.26
C PHE A 20 1.45 0.93 7.62
N PRO A 21 1.28 -0.21 8.29
CA PRO A 21 0.84 -0.27 9.68
C PRO A 21 1.97 0.11 10.64
N PHE A 22 1.63 0.76 11.75
CA PHE A 22 2.59 1.10 12.80
C PHE A 22 1.92 1.14 14.18
N SER A 23 2.71 0.94 15.23
CA SER A 23 2.25 1.03 16.61
C SER A 23 2.34 2.46 17.12
N LEU A 24 1.31 2.92 17.80
CA LEU A 24 1.29 4.21 18.48
C LEU A 24 1.78 4.06 19.92
N LYS A 25 2.43 5.09 20.44
CA LYS A 25 2.65 5.21 21.89
C LYS A 25 1.30 5.32 22.59
N GLN A 26 1.14 4.57 23.68
CA GLN A 26 -0.06 4.61 24.50
C GLN A 26 -0.42 6.04 24.92
N GLY A 27 -1.69 6.41 24.74
CA GLY A 27 -2.24 7.71 25.14
C GLY A 27 -1.92 8.86 24.18
N THR A 28 -1.35 8.60 23.01
CA THR A 28 -1.01 9.66 22.03
C THR A 28 -2.09 9.93 20.98
N GLU A 29 -3.19 9.17 20.96
CA GLU A 29 -4.22 9.20 19.92
C GLU A 29 -4.84 10.60 19.71
N SER A 30 -5.11 11.32 20.81
CA SER A 30 -5.64 12.68 20.76
C SER A 30 -4.58 13.70 20.26
N THR A 31 -3.32 13.50 20.67
CA THR A 31 -2.21 14.40 20.33
C THR A 31 -1.77 14.25 18.88
N ILE A 32 -1.74 13.02 18.34
CA ILE A 32 -1.41 12.77 16.94
C ILE A 32 -2.49 13.36 16.03
N SER A 33 -3.76 13.14 16.35
CA SER A 33 -4.89 13.72 15.62
C SER A 33 -4.78 15.26 15.55
N SER A 34 -4.49 15.89 16.69
CA SER A 34 -4.30 17.34 16.77
C SER A 34 -3.08 17.83 15.99
N PHE A 35 -1.98 17.07 16.00
CA PHE A 35 -0.77 17.40 15.25
C PHE A 35 -1.04 17.40 13.73
N PHE A 36 -1.68 16.35 13.20
CA PHE A 36 -1.90 16.23 11.76
C PHE A 36 -2.93 17.23 11.23
N LYS A 37 -3.96 17.57 12.02
CA LYS A 37 -4.87 18.67 11.68
C LYS A 37 -4.14 20.00 11.51
N LYS A 38 -3.20 20.31 12.41
CA LYS A 38 -2.37 21.53 12.30
C LYS A 38 -1.45 21.51 11.08
N SER A 39 -1.06 20.32 10.61
CA SER A 39 -0.26 20.10 9.40
C SER A 39 -1.09 20.05 8.11
N GLY A 40 -2.39 20.39 8.18
CA GLY A 40 -3.28 20.52 7.01
C GLY A 40 -4.02 19.25 6.63
N PHE A 41 -4.08 18.24 7.49
CA PHE A 41 -4.93 17.07 7.27
C PHE A 41 -6.38 17.35 7.69
N LYS A 42 -7.34 16.82 6.93
CA LYS A 42 -8.78 16.89 7.21
C LYS A 42 -9.28 15.53 7.68
N LEU A 43 -10.14 15.50 8.70
CA LEU A 43 -10.84 14.27 9.08
C LEU A 43 -11.79 13.87 7.93
N PHE A 44 -11.60 12.67 7.40
CA PHE A 44 -12.45 12.10 6.37
C PHE A 44 -13.79 11.64 6.95
N GLN A 45 -14.90 12.08 6.37
CA GLN A 45 -16.25 11.66 6.76
C GLN A 45 -17.13 11.47 5.53
N LEU A 46 -17.98 10.44 5.54
CA LEU A 46 -18.85 10.13 4.39
C LEU A 46 -19.88 11.23 4.08
N ASN A 47 -20.27 12.04 5.07
CA ASN A 47 -21.19 13.16 4.88
C ASN A 47 -20.54 14.38 4.20
N GLN A 48 -19.22 14.42 4.03
CA GLN A 48 -18.49 15.48 3.34
C GLN A 48 -18.37 15.15 1.85
N LEU A 49 -19.43 15.36 1.08
CA LEU A 49 -19.49 14.96 -0.34
C LEU A 49 -18.47 15.69 -1.22
N GLU A 50 -17.95 16.83 -0.78
CA GLU A 50 -16.85 17.52 -1.47
C GLU A 50 -15.56 16.69 -1.51
N ASP A 51 -15.40 15.72 -0.61
CA ASP A 51 -14.22 14.87 -0.52
C ASP A 51 -14.23 13.69 -1.51
N GLU A 52 -15.35 13.43 -2.21
CA GLU A 52 -15.50 12.32 -3.18
C GLU A 52 -14.47 12.40 -4.32
N CYS A 53 -13.96 13.59 -4.63
CA CYS A 53 -12.96 13.83 -5.68
C CYS A 53 -11.63 14.40 -5.13
N ALA A 54 -11.49 14.57 -3.82
CA ALA A 54 -10.40 15.37 -3.26
C ALA A 54 -9.05 14.64 -3.22
N TYR A 55 -9.05 13.31 -3.16
CA TYR A 55 -7.87 12.52 -2.80
C TYR A 55 -7.42 11.52 -3.87
N TYR A 56 -8.12 11.43 -4.99
CA TYR A 56 -8.09 10.25 -5.88
C TYR A 56 -7.65 10.59 -7.32
N GLY A 57 -6.96 11.71 -7.54
CA GLY A 57 -6.53 12.12 -8.88
C GLY A 57 -7.72 12.45 -9.78
N ASP A 58 -7.81 11.77 -10.93
CA ASP A 58 -8.91 11.95 -11.90
C ASP A 58 -10.16 11.11 -11.58
N PHE A 59 -10.17 10.42 -10.43
CA PHE A 59 -11.20 9.46 -10.03
C PHE A 59 -12.14 9.99 -8.95
N LYS A 60 -13.28 9.32 -8.79
CA LYS A 60 -14.33 9.72 -7.86
C LYS A 60 -14.77 8.53 -7.01
N VAL A 61 -14.63 8.64 -5.70
CA VAL A 61 -15.11 7.62 -4.77
C VAL A 61 -16.48 8.03 -4.24
N SER A 62 -17.50 7.25 -4.57
CA SER A 62 -18.88 7.48 -4.13
C SER A 62 -19.03 7.15 -2.64
N HIS A 63 -19.30 8.17 -1.82
CA HIS A 63 -19.49 7.98 -0.38
C HIS A 63 -20.74 7.15 -0.06
N ARG A 64 -21.79 7.34 -0.87
CA ARG A 64 -23.01 6.54 -0.76
C ARG A 64 -22.76 5.07 -1.07
N ASP A 65 -22.00 4.77 -2.12
CA ASP A 65 -21.75 3.39 -2.51
C ASP A 65 -20.80 2.71 -1.50
N MET A 66 -19.81 3.44 -0.95
CA MET A 66 -19.02 2.98 0.20
C MET A 66 -19.88 2.67 1.43
N GLU A 67 -20.84 3.52 1.77
CA GLU A 67 -21.77 3.27 2.89
C GLU A 67 -22.64 2.03 2.62
N ALA A 68 -23.11 1.85 1.38
CA ALA A 68 -23.95 0.71 1.02
C ALA A 68 -23.17 -0.61 0.91
N TYR A 69 -21.85 -0.57 0.69
CA TYR A 69 -21.03 -1.74 0.46
C TYR A 69 -20.85 -2.62 1.71
N TYR A 70 -20.68 -2.00 2.88
CA TYR A 70 -20.49 -2.74 4.14
C TYR A 70 -21.76 -2.84 4.96
N LEU A 71 -21.82 -3.86 5.80
CA LEU A 71 -22.88 -4.01 6.80
C LEU A 71 -22.83 -2.85 7.80
N SER A 72 -23.99 -2.44 8.31
CA SER A 72 -24.14 -1.27 9.18
C SER A 72 -23.25 -1.30 10.43
N PHE A 73 -22.96 -2.49 10.97
CA PHE A 73 -22.02 -2.63 12.09
C PHE A 73 -20.59 -2.30 11.69
N THR A 74 -20.13 -2.80 10.54
CA THR A 74 -18.80 -2.53 9.98
C THR A 74 -18.65 -1.05 9.64
N ASN A 75 -19.70 -0.40 9.10
CA ASN A 75 -19.68 1.04 8.82
C ASN A 75 -19.43 1.89 10.06
N LYS A 76 -20.00 1.54 11.22
CA LYS A 76 -19.74 2.30 12.46
C LYS A 76 -18.27 2.25 12.89
N ILE A 77 -17.56 1.17 12.53
CA ILE A 77 -16.15 1.00 12.81
C ILE A 77 -15.30 1.73 11.76
N LEU A 78 -15.61 1.57 10.47
CA LEU A 78 -14.84 2.17 9.37
C LEU A 78 -15.06 3.68 9.25
N PHE A 79 -16.27 4.14 9.53
CA PHE A 79 -16.75 5.51 9.29
C PHE A 79 -17.49 6.04 10.53
N PRO A 80 -16.81 6.18 11.68
CA PRO A 80 -17.42 6.76 12.88
C PRO A 80 -17.96 8.17 12.60
N HIS A 81 -19.11 8.52 13.18
CA HIS A 81 -19.76 9.81 12.91
C HIS A 81 -18.97 10.98 13.52
N SER A 82 -18.14 10.70 14.52
CA SER A 82 -17.29 11.68 15.18
C SER A 82 -15.98 11.07 15.69
N GLU A 83 -14.97 11.91 15.91
CA GLU A 83 -13.69 11.50 16.52
C GLU A 83 -13.82 11.00 17.96
N LYS A 84 -14.97 11.21 18.61
CA LYS A 84 -15.24 10.72 19.96
C LYS A 84 -15.64 9.25 19.97
N GLU A 85 -16.14 8.74 18.84
CA GLU A 85 -16.56 7.35 18.70
C GLU A 85 -15.35 6.45 18.46
N LYS A 86 -15.40 5.22 18.96
CA LYS A 86 -14.36 4.22 18.70
C LYS A 86 -14.50 3.72 17.26
N GLY A 87 -13.39 3.73 16.52
CA GLY A 87 -13.35 3.28 15.14
C GLY A 87 -12.06 3.69 14.47
N LEU A 88 -12.03 3.59 13.15
CA LEU A 88 -10.96 4.08 12.31
C LEU A 88 -11.20 5.56 12.03
N HIS A 89 -10.27 6.41 12.46
CA HIS A 89 -10.31 7.83 12.13
C HIS A 89 -9.24 8.11 11.07
N ARG A 90 -9.70 8.26 9.83
CA ARG A 90 -8.86 8.62 8.70
C ARG A 90 -8.73 10.14 8.61
N TYR A 91 -7.49 10.61 8.59
CA TYR A 91 -7.12 11.99 8.30
C TYR A 91 -6.44 12.00 6.94
N SER A 92 -6.93 12.81 6.02
CA SER A 92 -6.46 12.85 4.63
C SER A 92 -5.89 14.23 4.29
N LYS A 93 -4.85 14.26 3.45
CA LYS A 93 -4.29 15.50 2.91
C LYS A 93 -4.05 15.35 1.41
N PRO A 94 -4.65 16.21 0.57
CA PRO A 94 -4.29 16.26 -0.84
C PRO A 94 -2.89 16.87 -0.97
N LEU A 95 -2.04 16.29 -1.82
CA LEU A 95 -0.69 16.78 -2.06
C LEU A 95 -0.50 17.20 -3.51
N ASN A 96 -0.89 16.34 -4.45
CA ASN A 96 -0.69 16.54 -5.90
C ASN A 96 0.76 16.88 -6.27
N ILE A 97 1.73 16.20 -5.63
CA ILE A 97 3.16 16.40 -5.87
C ILE A 97 3.67 15.39 -6.90
N ARG A 98 4.69 15.80 -7.68
CA ARG A 98 5.30 14.95 -8.71
C ARG A 98 6.72 14.62 -8.31
N GLY A 99 7.11 13.37 -8.55
CA GLY A 99 8.44 12.89 -8.26
C GLY A 99 8.93 11.91 -9.32
N LYS A 100 10.17 11.47 -9.13
CA LYS A 100 10.81 10.42 -9.93
C LYS A 100 11.46 9.42 -9.00
N LEU A 101 11.21 8.15 -9.26
CA LEU A 101 11.96 7.05 -8.66
C LEU A 101 13.15 6.76 -9.58
N ILE A 102 14.36 6.89 -9.04
CA ILE A 102 15.61 6.74 -9.78
C ILE A 102 16.28 5.46 -9.29
N THR A 103 16.60 4.56 -10.22
CA THR A 103 17.46 3.39 -9.99
C THR A 103 18.74 3.54 -10.80
N ASP A 104 19.61 2.53 -10.78
CA ASP A 104 20.82 2.51 -11.60
C ASP A 104 20.53 2.49 -13.11
N THR A 105 19.36 1.97 -13.51
CA THR A 105 19.00 1.77 -14.93
C THR A 105 17.80 2.59 -15.38
N GLU A 106 16.90 2.96 -14.46
CA GLU A 106 15.62 3.57 -14.79
C GLU A 106 15.36 4.87 -14.05
N CYS A 107 14.50 5.70 -14.65
CA CYS A 107 13.93 6.88 -14.03
C CYS A 107 12.41 6.86 -14.25
N ILE A 108 11.66 6.45 -13.23
CA ILE A 108 10.22 6.22 -13.32
C ILE A 108 9.48 7.41 -12.70
N PRO A 109 8.78 8.24 -13.50
CA PRO A 109 8.06 9.39 -12.98
C PRO A 109 6.72 8.98 -12.35
N PHE A 110 6.36 9.62 -11.25
CA PHE A 110 5.13 9.35 -10.52
C PHE A 110 4.51 10.64 -9.96
N GLN A 111 3.24 10.55 -9.59
CA GLN A 111 2.49 11.59 -8.92
C GLN A 111 1.88 11.02 -7.64
N ILE A 112 1.93 11.78 -6.55
CA ILE A 112 1.23 11.47 -5.30
C ILE A 112 -0.01 12.35 -5.24
N HIS A 113 -1.18 11.71 -5.26
CA HIS A 113 -2.46 12.41 -5.18
C HIS A 113 -2.73 12.88 -3.76
N SER A 114 -2.61 11.96 -2.81
CA SER A 114 -2.93 12.20 -1.41
C SER A 114 -2.16 11.27 -0.50
N VAL A 115 -2.13 11.66 0.77
CA VAL A 115 -1.67 10.83 1.87
C VAL A 115 -2.72 10.78 2.97
N ASP A 116 -2.82 9.64 3.65
CA ASP A 116 -3.67 9.51 4.82
C ASP A 116 -2.89 9.02 6.02
N LEU A 117 -3.38 9.42 7.18
CA LEU A 117 -3.10 8.81 8.47
C LEU A 117 -4.42 8.27 9.03
N THR A 118 -4.50 6.97 9.29
CA THR A 118 -5.64 6.37 9.97
C THR A 118 -5.24 5.96 11.36
N THR A 119 -5.91 6.48 12.38
CA THR A 119 -5.75 6.00 13.76
C THR A 119 -6.83 4.99 14.08
N CYS A 120 -6.45 3.90 14.73
CA CYS A 120 -7.32 2.77 15.03
C CYS A 120 -7.29 2.47 16.55
N PRO A 121 -8.25 1.69 17.06
CA PRO A 121 -8.14 1.10 18.39
C PRO A 121 -6.88 0.24 18.56
N TYR A 122 -6.48 -0.03 19.81
CA TYR A 122 -5.32 -0.87 20.17
C TYR A 122 -3.96 -0.30 19.73
N GLU A 123 -3.82 1.02 19.89
CA GLU A 123 -2.57 1.75 19.60
C GLU A 123 -2.02 1.39 18.22
N LEU A 124 -2.90 1.32 17.22
CA LEU A 124 -2.56 0.96 15.85
C LEU A 124 -2.84 2.15 14.94
N GLY A 125 -1.92 2.43 14.03
CA GLY A 125 -2.12 3.39 12.95
C GLY A 125 -1.79 2.78 11.60
N PHE A 126 -2.33 3.39 10.55
CA PHE A 126 -1.97 3.13 9.16
C PHE A 126 -1.60 4.43 8.49
N LEU A 127 -0.50 4.43 7.74
CA LEU A 127 -0.21 5.49 6.79
C LEU A 127 -0.44 4.97 5.38
N THR A 128 -1.12 5.77 4.56
CA THR A 128 -1.49 5.41 3.19
C THR A 128 -0.99 6.47 2.23
N ILE A 129 -0.34 6.06 1.14
CA ILE A 129 0.15 6.95 0.09
C ILE A 129 -0.50 6.53 -1.23
N ARG A 130 -1.27 7.44 -1.85
CA ARG A 130 -1.92 7.20 -3.14
C ARG A 130 -1.07 7.77 -4.26
N THR A 131 -0.65 6.91 -5.15
CA THR A 131 0.22 7.28 -6.27
C THR A 131 -0.34 6.81 -7.59
N GLU A 132 0.12 7.47 -8.65
CA GLU A 132 -0.13 7.11 -10.03
C GLU A 132 1.14 7.37 -10.83
N LEU A 133 1.48 6.46 -11.73
CA LEU A 133 2.59 6.69 -12.65
C LEU A 133 2.17 7.64 -13.75
N LYS A 134 2.83 8.79 -13.94
CA LYS A 134 2.53 9.74 -15.02
C LYS A 134 3.83 10.39 -15.52
N PRO A 135 3.99 10.65 -16.84
CA PRO A 135 3.08 10.35 -17.95
C PRO A 135 3.20 8.92 -18.49
N PHE A 136 2.10 8.34 -18.99
CA PHE A 136 2.00 6.94 -19.42
C PHE A 136 2.65 6.61 -20.76
N THR A 137 2.92 7.61 -21.60
CA THR A 137 3.21 7.47 -23.04
C THR A 137 4.45 6.65 -23.41
N SER A 138 5.17 6.10 -22.43
CA SER A 138 6.33 5.21 -22.64
C SER A 138 6.53 4.16 -21.54
N MET A 139 5.56 3.97 -20.62
CA MET A 139 5.75 3.03 -19.52
C MET A 139 5.28 1.62 -19.88
N SER A 140 6.06 0.64 -19.44
CA SER A 140 5.71 -0.77 -19.58
C SER A 140 5.26 -1.37 -18.25
N LEU A 141 4.68 -2.57 -18.30
CA LEU A 141 4.29 -3.31 -17.10
C LEU A 141 5.48 -3.46 -16.13
N SER A 142 6.68 -3.79 -16.62
CA SER A 142 7.87 -3.91 -15.77
C SER A 142 8.23 -2.63 -15.03
N HIS A 143 8.08 -1.45 -15.66
CA HIS A 143 8.32 -0.18 -14.97
C HIS A 143 7.31 0.02 -13.83
N SER A 144 6.04 -0.36 -14.04
CA SER A 144 5.02 -0.25 -13.01
C SER A 144 5.29 -1.19 -11.82
N LEU A 145 5.70 -2.42 -12.10
CA LEU A 145 6.06 -3.39 -11.08
C LEU A 145 7.34 -3.00 -10.34
N GLU A 146 8.34 -2.48 -11.06
CA GLU A 146 9.59 -2.00 -10.46
C GLU A 146 9.34 -0.81 -9.55
N PHE A 147 8.50 0.15 -9.96
CA PHE A 147 8.11 1.25 -9.08
C PHE A 147 7.48 0.73 -7.79
N ALA A 148 6.53 -0.20 -7.88
CA ALA A 148 5.86 -0.75 -6.71
C ALA A 148 6.81 -1.53 -5.79
N ASP A 149 7.71 -2.36 -6.35
CA ASP A 149 8.70 -3.13 -5.59
C ASP A 149 9.69 -2.22 -4.86
N ARG A 150 10.12 -1.12 -5.48
CA ARG A 150 11.07 -0.19 -4.87
C ARG A 150 10.42 0.76 -3.88
N PHE A 151 9.28 1.35 -4.24
CA PHE A 151 8.65 2.40 -3.45
C PHE A 151 8.08 1.85 -2.14
N ARG A 152 7.73 0.55 -2.07
CA ARG A 152 7.26 -0.08 -0.83
C ARG A 152 8.35 -0.27 0.23
N VAL A 153 9.64 -0.15 -0.10
CA VAL A 153 10.74 -0.48 0.83
C VAL A 153 11.08 0.73 1.70
N LEU A 154 10.76 0.67 2.99
CA LEU A 154 11.05 1.76 3.93
C LEU A 154 12.46 1.68 4.50
N GLU A 155 12.95 0.48 4.80
CA GLU A 155 14.36 0.24 5.17
C GLU A 155 15.06 -0.62 4.10
N PRO A 156 16.07 -0.06 3.40
CA PRO A 156 16.83 -0.80 2.40
C PRO A 156 17.66 -1.94 3.02
N ARG A 157 17.37 -3.19 2.65
CA ARG A 157 18.11 -4.38 3.14
C ARG A 157 19.00 -5.02 2.08
N THR A 158 18.74 -4.75 0.81
CA THR A 158 19.52 -5.29 -0.31
C THR A 158 20.32 -4.21 -1.04
N ARG A 159 21.32 -4.63 -1.82
CA ARG A 159 22.02 -3.73 -2.76
C ARG A 159 21.05 -3.14 -3.78
N LYS A 160 20.06 -3.93 -4.21
CA LYS A 160 18.95 -3.49 -5.06
C LYS A 160 18.31 -2.27 -4.37
N ASP A 161 17.75 -2.44 -3.18
CA ASP A 161 17.05 -1.37 -2.45
C ASP A 161 17.90 -0.12 -2.22
N SER A 162 19.17 -0.31 -1.83
CA SER A 162 20.11 0.78 -1.51
C SER A 162 20.49 1.68 -2.69
N SER A 163 20.30 1.21 -3.94
CA SER A 163 20.51 2.01 -5.16
C SER A 163 19.34 2.94 -5.49
N THR A 164 18.21 2.79 -4.79
CA THR A 164 16.98 3.53 -5.08
C THR A 164 17.05 4.95 -4.52
N LYS A 165 16.69 5.95 -5.31
CA LYS A 165 16.54 7.34 -4.88
C LYS A 165 15.18 7.88 -5.30
N ILE A 166 14.68 8.87 -4.56
CA ILE A 166 13.48 9.60 -4.93
C ILE A 166 13.85 11.06 -5.11
N GLU A 167 13.51 11.62 -6.27
CA GLU A 167 13.61 13.05 -6.54
C GLU A 167 12.20 13.67 -6.48
N CYS A 168 12.01 14.72 -5.69
CA CYS A 168 10.74 15.45 -5.59
C CYS A 168 11.05 16.92 -5.26
N ASP A 169 10.46 17.86 -6.00
CA ASP A 169 10.64 19.31 -5.82
C ASP A 169 12.11 19.76 -5.69
N GLY A 170 13.01 19.16 -6.48
CA GLY A 170 14.44 19.47 -6.49
C GLY A 170 15.22 18.90 -5.29
N LYS A 171 14.58 18.16 -4.39
CA LYS A 171 15.22 17.41 -3.30
C LYS A 171 15.41 15.96 -3.71
N ILE A 172 16.51 15.36 -3.26
CA ILE A 172 16.82 13.94 -3.47
C ILE A 172 16.84 13.24 -2.11
N TYR A 173 16.08 12.16 -2.01
CA TYR A 173 15.99 11.28 -0.85
C TYR A 173 16.68 9.95 -1.19
N LYS A 174 17.38 9.35 -0.23
CA LYS A 174 18.17 8.10 -0.40
C LYS A 174 17.32 6.83 -0.45
N GLY A 175 15.99 6.95 -0.52
CA GLY A 175 15.06 5.83 -0.60
C GLY A 175 13.64 6.27 -0.24
N ALA A 176 12.70 5.31 -0.28
CA ALA A 176 11.30 5.59 0.03
C ALA A 176 11.07 5.91 1.51
N GLY A 177 11.75 5.23 2.44
CA GLY A 177 11.63 5.55 3.87
C GLY A 177 11.95 7.01 4.20
N GLU A 178 13.11 7.51 3.75
CA GLU A 178 13.50 8.91 3.97
C GLU A 178 12.49 9.88 3.37
N PHE A 179 12.03 9.62 2.14
CA PHE A 179 11.02 10.44 1.49
C PHE A 179 9.67 10.42 2.24
N VAL A 180 9.21 9.26 2.70
CA VAL A 180 7.94 9.10 3.41
C VAL A 180 7.98 9.84 4.74
N PHE A 181 9.01 9.63 5.57
CA PHE A 181 9.03 10.17 6.93
C PHE A 181 9.60 11.58 7.05
N ASN A 182 10.44 12.03 6.11
CA ASN A 182 11.02 13.39 6.15
C ASN A 182 10.30 14.38 5.24
N ASN A 183 9.39 13.93 4.36
CA ASN A 183 8.64 14.82 3.48
C ASN A 183 7.12 14.62 3.60
N LEU A 184 6.61 13.40 3.46
CA LEU A 184 5.16 13.17 3.43
C LEU A 184 4.51 13.21 4.83
N PHE A 185 5.19 12.63 5.82
CA PHE A 185 4.71 12.48 7.20
C PHE A 185 5.72 13.03 8.22
N GLU A 186 6.24 14.23 7.96
CA GLU A 186 7.24 14.87 8.82
C GLU A 186 6.80 14.91 10.30
N GLY A 187 7.66 14.38 11.18
CA GLY A 187 7.41 14.34 12.62
C GLY A 187 6.40 13.29 13.08
N LEU A 188 6.00 12.33 12.24
CA LEU A 188 5.16 11.20 12.63
C LEU A 188 5.89 10.24 13.59
N SER A 189 7.17 9.98 13.34
CA SER A 189 7.98 8.99 14.04
C SER A 189 8.04 9.18 15.57
N ARG A 190 7.86 10.41 16.07
CA ARG A 190 7.80 10.67 17.53
C ARG A 190 6.65 9.97 18.25
N PHE A 191 5.62 9.58 17.51
CA PHE A 191 4.43 8.89 18.01
C PHE A 191 4.55 7.37 17.94
N PHE A 192 5.61 6.82 17.34
CA PHE A 192 5.81 5.38 17.24
C PHE A 192 6.19 4.77 18.58
N GLU A 193 5.62 3.61 18.92
CA GLU A 193 6.04 2.83 20.07
C GLU A 193 7.54 2.46 19.96
N GLY A 194 8.30 2.57 21.06
CA GLY A 194 9.76 2.31 21.14
C GLY A 194 10.70 3.52 21.16
N ASP A 195 11.95 3.29 21.58
CA ASP A 195 13.02 4.30 21.65
C ASP A 195 13.71 4.43 20.28
N SER A 196 13.61 5.60 19.66
CA SER A 196 14.27 5.98 18.40
C SER A 196 15.80 6.18 18.55
N LYS A 197 16.47 5.31 19.32
CA LYS A 197 17.87 5.50 19.74
C LYS A 197 18.89 4.97 18.74
N GLU A 198 18.50 4.15 17.78
CA GLU A 198 19.31 3.83 16.61
C GLU A 198 18.49 4.17 15.36
N ASN A 199 19.17 4.48 14.25
CA ASN A 199 18.56 5.00 13.01
C ASN A 199 17.56 4.05 12.31
N SER A 200 17.05 3.02 12.99
CA SER A 200 15.93 2.20 12.55
C SER A 200 14.64 2.71 13.17
N TYR A 201 13.72 3.17 12.32
CA TYR A 201 12.38 3.59 12.73
C TYR A 201 11.45 2.40 13.02
N PHE A 202 11.91 1.16 12.78
CA PHE A 202 11.03 0.04 12.48
C PHE A 202 11.24 -1.21 13.35
N GLU A 203 12.21 -1.19 14.27
CA GLU A 203 12.44 -2.28 15.24
C GLU A 203 11.24 -2.59 16.15
N THR A 204 10.15 -1.81 16.07
CA THR A 204 9.05 -1.83 17.04
C THR A 204 7.77 -2.50 16.54
N PHE A 205 7.79 -3.09 15.34
CA PHE A 205 6.66 -3.86 14.82
C PHE A 205 7.07 -5.26 14.36
N SER A 206 7.34 -6.16 15.31
CA SER A 206 7.74 -7.57 15.09
C SER A 206 6.75 -8.43 14.29
N PHE A 207 5.65 -7.87 13.80
CA PHE A 207 4.58 -8.59 13.10
C PHE A 207 4.56 -8.41 11.58
N PHE A 208 5.34 -7.46 11.04
CA PHE A 208 5.56 -7.36 9.59
C PHE A 208 7.03 -7.58 9.31
N GLU A 209 7.33 -8.76 8.80
CA GLU A 209 8.64 -9.07 8.24
C GLU A 209 8.97 -8.05 7.12
N ASP A 210 10.21 -7.58 7.11
CA ASP A 210 10.85 -6.81 6.03
C ASP A 210 10.55 -5.33 5.80
N GLU A 211 9.96 -4.59 6.75
CA GLU A 211 9.90 -3.10 6.71
C GLU A 211 9.36 -2.54 5.38
N ARG A 212 8.44 -3.30 4.78
CA ARG A 212 7.83 -3.02 3.49
C ARG A 212 6.37 -2.63 3.68
N MET A 213 5.95 -1.61 2.95
CA MET A 213 4.53 -1.25 2.84
C MET A 213 3.76 -2.35 2.10
N TYR A 214 2.52 -2.58 2.51
CA TYR A 214 1.56 -3.36 1.74
C TYR A 214 1.22 -2.59 0.46
N VAL A 215 1.14 -3.29 -0.67
CA VAL A 215 0.84 -2.68 -1.97
C VAL A 215 -0.55 -3.08 -2.44
N GLN A 216 -1.44 -2.10 -2.54
CA GLN A 216 -2.63 -2.22 -3.37
C GLN A 216 -2.29 -1.67 -4.77
N SER A 217 -2.55 -2.43 -5.83
CA SER A 217 -2.29 -1.96 -7.20
C SER A 217 -3.46 -2.20 -8.15
N LEU A 218 -3.63 -1.27 -9.09
CA LEU A 218 -4.48 -1.43 -10.27
C LEU A 218 -3.66 -0.98 -11.48
N VAL A 219 -3.37 -1.91 -12.38
CA VAL A 219 -2.68 -1.64 -13.65
C VAL A 219 -3.62 -1.96 -14.81
N ALA A 220 -3.92 -0.94 -15.61
CA ALA A 220 -4.67 -1.07 -16.85
C ALA A 220 -3.70 -1.10 -18.03
N LEU A 221 -3.73 -2.17 -18.82
CA LEU A 221 -2.98 -2.29 -20.07
C LEU A 221 -3.72 -1.61 -21.23
N GLU A 222 -3.01 -1.19 -22.27
CA GLU A 222 -3.64 -0.63 -23.47
C GLU A 222 -4.67 -1.59 -24.09
N LYS A 223 -5.73 -1.04 -24.73
CA LYS A 223 -6.86 -1.81 -25.32
C LYS A 223 -6.48 -2.99 -26.21
N ASN A 224 -5.32 -2.93 -26.86
CA ASN A 224 -4.85 -3.95 -27.82
C ASN A 224 -3.92 -5.00 -27.19
N GLU A 225 -3.57 -4.86 -25.91
CA GLU A 225 -2.75 -5.82 -25.20
C GLU A 225 -3.54 -7.09 -24.83
N LYS A 226 -2.80 -8.14 -24.50
CA LYS A 226 -3.35 -9.38 -23.92
C LYS A 226 -2.67 -9.64 -22.59
N ILE A 227 -3.46 -10.03 -21.60
CA ILE A 227 -2.94 -10.46 -20.29
C ILE A 227 -2.60 -11.95 -20.39
N ASP A 228 -1.32 -12.26 -20.27
CA ASP A 228 -0.82 -13.62 -20.18
C ASP A 228 -0.69 -14.05 -18.71
N VAL A 229 -0.69 -15.35 -18.45
CA VAL A 229 -0.55 -15.89 -17.07
C VAL A 229 0.73 -15.42 -16.39
N VAL A 230 1.80 -15.19 -17.15
CA VAL A 230 3.06 -14.65 -16.63
C VAL A 230 2.89 -13.22 -16.13
N ASP A 231 2.07 -12.39 -16.79
CA ASP A 231 1.81 -11.01 -16.36
C ASP A 231 1.07 -10.98 -15.02
N VAL A 232 0.04 -11.83 -14.88
CA VAL A 232 -0.73 -11.95 -13.63
C VAL A 232 0.17 -12.40 -12.48
N TYR A 233 1.06 -13.37 -12.74
CA TYR A 233 2.00 -13.84 -11.73
C TYR A 233 3.04 -12.78 -11.35
N ARG A 234 3.58 -12.05 -12.34
CA ARG A 234 4.51 -10.94 -12.11
C ARG A 234 3.87 -9.82 -11.30
N MET A 235 2.59 -9.53 -11.50
CA MET A 235 1.82 -8.58 -10.67
C MET A 235 1.73 -9.00 -9.21
N GLY A 236 1.46 -10.27 -8.93
CA GLY A 236 1.41 -10.79 -7.54
C GLY A 236 2.74 -10.80 -6.82
N SER A 237 3.85 -10.84 -7.57
CA SER A 237 5.20 -10.91 -7.01
C SER A 237 6.00 -9.62 -7.18
N LEU A 238 5.40 -8.58 -7.78
CA LEU A 238 6.06 -7.33 -8.20
C LEU A 238 7.37 -7.56 -8.97
N CYS A 239 7.40 -8.57 -9.85
CA CYS A 239 8.57 -8.86 -10.67
C CYS A 239 8.74 -7.81 -11.78
N GLY A 240 9.35 -6.67 -11.43
CA GLY A 240 9.66 -5.57 -12.33
C GLY A 240 10.90 -5.83 -13.15
N LEU A 241 11.99 -5.18 -12.77
CA LEU A 241 13.25 -5.17 -13.51
C LEU A 241 14.39 -5.76 -12.67
N THR A 242 15.31 -6.42 -13.36
CA THR A 242 16.61 -6.84 -12.82
C THR A 242 17.53 -5.64 -12.63
N VAL A 243 18.67 -5.85 -11.96
CA VAL A 243 19.70 -4.80 -11.80
C VAL A 243 20.31 -4.37 -13.15
N GLU A 244 20.17 -5.19 -14.19
CA GLU A 244 20.55 -4.86 -15.57
C GLU A 244 19.41 -4.19 -16.38
N GLY A 245 18.26 -3.89 -15.76
CA GLY A 245 17.14 -3.24 -16.43
C GLY A 245 16.32 -4.18 -17.33
N LYS A 246 16.42 -5.50 -17.14
CA LYS A 246 15.63 -6.49 -17.92
C LYS A 246 14.40 -6.98 -17.15
N PRO A 247 13.23 -7.14 -17.80
CA PRO A 247 12.08 -7.80 -17.22
C PRO A 247 12.41 -9.21 -16.72
N TYR A 248 11.82 -9.62 -15.61
CA TYR A 248 12.02 -10.97 -15.07
C TYR A 248 10.77 -11.55 -14.40
N VAL A 249 10.85 -12.82 -14.04
CA VAL A 249 9.88 -13.55 -13.22
C VAL A 249 10.64 -14.51 -12.30
N HIS A 250 10.26 -14.59 -11.02
CA HIS A 250 10.95 -15.44 -10.04
C HIS A 250 10.78 -16.95 -10.30
N ALA A 251 9.64 -17.36 -10.86
CA ALA A 251 9.37 -18.75 -11.22
C ALA A 251 9.78 -19.04 -12.68
N ASN A 252 10.52 -20.14 -12.89
CA ASN A 252 10.96 -20.59 -14.22
C ASN A 252 10.18 -21.81 -14.75
N ASN A 253 9.14 -22.24 -14.03
CA ASN A 253 8.29 -23.38 -14.37
C ASN A 253 6.87 -22.89 -14.67
N LEU A 254 6.48 -22.91 -15.95
CA LEU A 254 5.18 -22.43 -16.40
C LEU A 254 3.99 -23.24 -15.83
N PRO A 255 4.02 -24.58 -15.81
CA PRO A 255 3.03 -25.38 -15.09
C PRO A 255 2.83 -24.94 -13.63
N TYR A 256 3.91 -24.65 -12.90
CA TYR A 256 3.80 -24.14 -11.53
C TYR A 256 3.06 -22.80 -11.47
N ILE A 257 3.37 -21.85 -12.36
CA ILE A 257 2.68 -20.55 -12.43
C ILE A 257 1.19 -20.74 -12.68
N GLN A 258 0.82 -21.66 -13.59
CA GLN A 258 -0.57 -21.95 -13.91
C GLN A 258 -1.33 -22.53 -12.70
N ASP A 259 -0.76 -23.56 -12.06
CA ASP A 259 -1.35 -24.20 -10.88
C ASP A 259 -1.49 -23.23 -9.70
N TYR A 260 -0.50 -22.35 -9.54
CA TYR A 260 -0.52 -21.29 -8.54
C TYR A 260 -1.68 -20.33 -8.78
N LEU A 261 -1.79 -19.78 -9.99
CA LEU A 261 -2.83 -18.81 -10.31
C LEU A 261 -4.25 -19.40 -10.30
N GLN A 262 -4.41 -20.71 -10.52
CA GLN A 262 -5.71 -21.37 -10.34
C GLN A 262 -6.19 -21.36 -8.88
N LYS A 263 -5.27 -21.35 -7.91
CA LYS A 263 -5.60 -21.37 -6.48
C LYS A 263 -5.71 -19.98 -5.88
N HIS A 264 -4.87 -19.05 -6.35
CA HIS A 264 -4.68 -17.76 -5.69
C HIS A 264 -5.29 -16.58 -6.46
N ALA A 265 -5.49 -16.68 -7.78
CA ALA A 265 -6.09 -15.61 -8.55
C ALA A 265 -7.62 -15.72 -8.58
N TYR A 266 -8.31 -14.59 -8.42
CA TYR A 266 -9.73 -14.49 -8.67
C TYR A 266 -9.98 -14.23 -10.17
N GLN A 267 -10.44 -15.27 -10.87
CA GLN A 267 -10.52 -15.30 -12.34
C GLN A 267 -11.93 -15.05 -12.90
N ARG A 268 -12.86 -14.53 -12.09
CA ARG A 268 -14.27 -14.33 -12.51
C ARG A 268 -14.42 -13.51 -13.79
N TRP A 269 -13.52 -12.56 -14.03
CA TRP A 269 -13.55 -11.64 -15.17
C TRP A 269 -12.41 -11.90 -16.17
N ALA A 270 -11.79 -13.08 -16.11
CA ALA A 270 -10.84 -13.52 -17.11
C ALA A 270 -11.52 -13.61 -18.50
N PRO A 271 -10.79 -13.34 -19.60
CA PRO A 271 -9.36 -13.01 -19.67
C PRO A 271 -9.04 -11.51 -19.56
N SER A 272 -10.05 -10.66 -19.33
CA SER A 272 -9.87 -9.20 -19.39
C SER A 272 -9.46 -8.58 -18.06
N THR A 273 -9.72 -9.25 -16.93
CA THR A 273 -9.39 -8.72 -15.60
C THR A 273 -9.09 -9.85 -14.63
N TYR A 274 -8.01 -9.68 -13.87
CA TYR A 274 -7.57 -10.61 -12.84
C TYR A 274 -7.31 -9.86 -11.55
N PHE A 275 -7.74 -10.46 -10.44
CA PHE A 275 -7.33 -10.02 -9.11
C PHE A 275 -6.48 -11.10 -8.47
N LEU A 276 -5.46 -10.70 -7.71
CA LEU A 276 -4.60 -11.61 -6.97
C LEU A 276 -4.31 -11.00 -5.60
N ILE A 277 -4.40 -11.83 -4.57
CA ILE A 277 -4.09 -11.47 -3.19
C ILE A 277 -2.92 -12.34 -2.75
N GLU A 278 -1.85 -11.66 -2.35
CA GLU A 278 -0.66 -12.22 -1.73
C GLU A 278 -0.46 -11.59 -0.35
N GLU A 279 0.50 -12.11 0.41
CA GLU A 279 0.73 -11.71 1.79
C GLU A 279 0.87 -10.19 2.00
N HIS A 280 1.55 -9.51 1.06
CA HIS A 280 1.82 -8.07 1.12
C HIS A 280 1.27 -7.30 -0.09
N ILE A 281 0.48 -7.93 -0.96
CA ILE A 281 0.04 -7.35 -2.23
C ILE A 281 -1.42 -7.72 -2.50
N PHE A 282 -2.23 -6.71 -2.81
CA PHE A 282 -3.51 -6.91 -3.48
C PHE A 282 -3.44 -6.22 -4.84
N THR A 283 -3.59 -6.98 -5.92
CA THR A 283 -3.34 -6.46 -7.26
C THR A 283 -4.49 -6.76 -8.22
N CYS A 284 -4.78 -5.79 -9.08
CA CYS A 284 -5.70 -5.89 -10.20
C CYS A 284 -4.95 -5.57 -11.49
N ILE A 285 -4.98 -6.49 -12.45
CA ILE A 285 -4.55 -6.23 -13.82
C ILE A 285 -5.77 -6.33 -14.75
N THR A 286 -5.94 -5.34 -15.62
CA THR A 286 -7.10 -5.25 -16.50
C THR A 286 -6.71 -4.70 -17.87
N ILE A 287 -7.47 -5.06 -18.91
CA ILE A 287 -7.40 -4.35 -20.21
C ILE A 287 -8.22 -3.07 -20.08
N GLN A 288 -7.64 -1.96 -20.51
CA GLN A 288 -8.30 -0.66 -20.42
C GLN A 288 -9.64 -0.67 -21.16
N ASP A 289 -10.65 -0.15 -20.48
CA ASP A 289 -12.00 0.07 -21.01
C ASP A 289 -12.56 1.39 -20.48
N GLU A 290 -13.31 2.10 -21.33
CA GLU A 290 -13.80 3.46 -21.03
C GLU A 290 -14.76 3.51 -19.84
N ARG A 291 -15.43 2.40 -19.55
CA ARG A 291 -16.37 2.30 -18.42
C ARG A 291 -15.76 1.52 -17.26
N THR A 292 -15.19 0.36 -17.55
CA THR A 292 -14.75 -0.59 -16.53
C THR A 292 -13.53 -0.07 -15.78
N THR A 293 -12.57 0.57 -16.45
CA THR A 293 -11.35 1.06 -15.78
C THR A 293 -11.63 2.17 -14.76
N PRO A 294 -12.45 3.21 -15.07
CA PRO A 294 -12.88 4.16 -14.05
C PRO A 294 -13.65 3.52 -12.89
N ASP A 295 -14.61 2.62 -13.18
CA ASP A 295 -15.39 1.94 -12.13
C ASP A 295 -14.48 1.12 -11.20
N LEU A 296 -13.52 0.38 -11.77
CA LEU A 296 -12.52 -0.37 -11.01
C LEU A 296 -11.61 0.54 -10.19
N ALA A 297 -11.20 1.68 -10.73
CA ALA A 297 -10.36 2.63 -10.01
C ALA A 297 -11.11 3.31 -8.85
N ASN A 298 -12.40 3.62 -9.04
CA ASN A 298 -13.26 4.13 -7.97
C ASN A 298 -13.39 3.11 -6.83
N GLN A 299 -13.65 1.83 -7.16
CA GLN A 299 -13.71 0.74 -6.18
C GLN A 299 -12.36 0.48 -5.52
N PHE A 300 -11.27 0.56 -6.28
CA PHE A 300 -9.90 0.43 -5.80
C PHE A 300 -9.59 1.44 -4.69
N TYR A 301 -9.95 2.71 -4.89
CA TYR A 301 -9.75 3.78 -3.91
C TYR A 301 -10.76 3.79 -2.77
N GLY A 302 -11.95 3.24 -2.96
CA GLY A 302 -13.02 3.15 -1.97
C GLY A 302 -13.08 1.79 -1.27
N GLU A 303 -14.02 0.97 -1.71
CA GLU A 303 -14.44 -0.29 -1.09
C GLU A 303 -13.30 -1.31 -0.96
N PHE A 304 -12.40 -1.40 -1.94
CA PHE A 304 -11.28 -2.32 -1.84
C PHE A 304 -10.23 -1.83 -0.85
N TYR A 305 -9.98 -0.53 -0.78
CA TYR A 305 -9.06 0.07 0.18
C TYR A 305 -9.52 -0.15 1.62
N TYR A 306 -10.78 0.17 1.94
CA TYR A 306 -11.29 -0.07 3.30
C TYR A 306 -11.41 -1.56 3.63
N GLY A 307 -11.65 -2.42 2.63
CA GLY A 307 -11.60 -3.86 2.79
C GLY A 307 -10.20 -4.33 3.18
N LEU A 308 -9.16 -3.80 2.53
CA LEU A 308 -7.76 -4.06 2.87
C LEU A 308 -7.42 -3.58 4.29
N VAL A 309 -7.71 -2.31 4.61
CA VAL A 309 -7.40 -1.73 5.93
C VAL A 309 -8.09 -2.52 7.05
N LEU A 310 -9.35 -2.93 6.85
CA LEU A 310 -10.08 -3.75 7.81
C LEU A 310 -9.42 -5.12 8.01
N ASN A 311 -8.99 -5.79 6.94
CA ASN A 311 -8.31 -7.07 7.02
C ASN A 311 -6.96 -6.95 7.74
N LEU A 312 -6.17 -5.92 7.41
CA LEU A 312 -4.90 -5.65 8.08
C LEU A 312 -5.12 -5.35 9.57
N PHE A 313 -6.12 -4.53 9.91
CA PHE A 313 -6.48 -4.23 11.30
C PHE A 313 -6.75 -5.51 12.09
N HIS A 314 -7.59 -6.40 11.59
CA HIS A 314 -7.89 -7.65 12.28
C HIS A 314 -6.67 -8.58 12.38
N LYS A 315 -5.89 -8.74 11.29
CA LYS A 315 -4.66 -9.55 11.30
C LYS A 315 -3.72 -9.07 12.41
N ILE A 316 -3.47 -7.76 12.47
CA ILE A 316 -2.54 -7.15 13.43
C ILE A 316 -3.04 -7.25 14.86
N VAL A 317 -4.32 -6.95 15.10
CA VAL A 317 -4.89 -7.04 16.45
C VAL A 317 -4.83 -8.47 16.98
N LEU A 318 -5.13 -9.47 16.14
CA LEU A 318 -5.00 -10.88 16.53
C LEU A 318 -3.55 -11.25 16.87
N LEU A 319 -2.58 -10.78 16.08
CA LEU A 319 -1.16 -11.01 16.35
C LEU A 319 -0.69 -10.31 17.63
N LYS A 320 -1.09 -9.05 17.86
CA LYS A 320 -0.81 -8.33 19.12
C LYS A 320 -1.35 -9.09 20.33
N LEU A 321 -2.61 -9.54 20.27
CA LEU A 321 -3.23 -10.31 21.36
C LEU A 321 -2.49 -11.63 21.63
N ALA A 322 -2.10 -12.35 20.57
CA ALA A 322 -1.34 -13.59 20.69
C ALA A 322 0.06 -13.35 21.32
N ASN A 323 0.72 -12.25 20.96
CA ASN A 323 2.01 -11.89 21.56
C ASN A 323 1.87 -11.52 23.05
N THR A 324 0.91 -10.65 23.41
CA THR A 324 0.65 -10.29 24.80
C THR A 324 0.33 -11.52 25.66
N TYR A 325 -0.43 -12.48 25.11
CA TYR A 325 -0.70 -13.74 25.81
C TYR A 325 0.57 -14.57 26.06
N THR A 326 1.47 -14.62 25.08
CA THR A 326 2.77 -15.31 25.19
C THR A 326 3.66 -14.65 26.26
N GLU A 327 3.78 -13.32 26.25
CA GLU A 327 4.57 -12.57 27.24
C GLU A 327 4.06 -12.80 28.67
N LEU A 328 2.75 -12.77 28.89
CA LEU A 328 2.15 -13.04 30.20
C LEU A 328 2.45 -14.44 30.72
N ASN A 329 2.54 -15.44 29.83
CA ASN A 329 2.88 -16.81 30.22
C ASN A 329 4.38 -16.94 30.55
N ILE A 330 5.25 -16.33 29.74
CA ILE A 330 6.69 -16.29 30.03
C ILE A 330 6.95 -15.60 31.38
N GLU A 331 6.28 -14.48 31.67
CA GLU A 331 6.42 -13.80 32.96
C GLU A 331 5.96 -14.65 34.14
N LYS A 332 4.91 -15.47 33.97
CA LYS A 332 4.45 -16.42 34.99
C LYS A 332 5.49 -17.51 35.22
N ASP A 333 5.98 -18.12 34.16
CA ASP A 333 7.00 -19.18 34.23
C ASP A 333 8.29 -18.66 34.90
N VAL A 334 8.73 -17.44 34.57
CA VAL A 334 9.89 -16.80 35.21
C VAL A 334 9.65 -16.50 36.69
N LYS A 335 8.42 -16.16 37.10
CA LYS A 335 8.06 -15.97 38.51
C LYS A 335 8.00 -17.29 39.27
N GLU A 336 7.53 -18.36 38.64
CA GLU A 336 7.51 -19.71 39.23
C GLU A 336 8.91 -20.30 39.37
N MET A 337 9.84 -20.02 38.46
CA MET A 337 11.24 -20.47 38.56
C MET A 337 12.08 -19.69 39.59
N LYS A 338 11.59 -18.54 40.08
CA LYS A 338 12.28 -17.69 41.07
C LYS A 338 11.79 -17.90 42.51
N ASN A 339 10.73 -18.68 42.69
CA ASN A 339 10.24 -19.17 43.99
C ASN A 339 10.67 -20.62 44.19
#